data_AF-T1HIS6-F1
#
_entry.id   AF-T1HIS6-F1
#
_cell.length_a   1.000
_cell.length_b   1.000
_cell.length_c   1.000
_cell.angle_alpha   90.00
_cell.angle_beta   90.00
_cell.angle_gamma   90.00
#
_symmetry.space_group_name_H-M   'P 1'
#
loop_
_entity.id
_entity.type
_entity.pdbx_description
1 polymer ?
#
loop_
_entity_poly.entity_id
_entity_poly.type
_entity_poly.pdbx_seq_one_letter_code
_entity_poly.pdbx_strand_id
1 'polypeptide(L)'
;MFYPDPFDVIVIGGGHAGTEAAMAAARMGRQTLLLTHNIDTLGQMSCNPAIGGIGKGHLVKEIDAMGGLMARAVDRGGIQFRILNNSKGPAVRATRAQADRVLYRQAVRTALENQPNLTIFQQAVDDLIVENDRVVGAVTQMGLKFRAKTVVLTVGTFLDVDGSSEMDMEKRVTSARKAIGMLNSVLWSSNVQISTKKHIYEALVQSILLYVSETWTVNKKMQKKIEATEMDFWMRSATISRRERRRNADIRKIVEKHSTVTEEMEKKETDMVRPCVKDAQKVECRRL
;
A
#
# COMPACT_ATOMS: atom_id res chain seq x y z
N MET A 1 -13.12 -30.34 -1.30
CA MET A 1 -14.22 -30.50 -2.28
C MET A 1 -13.95 -29.58 -3.47
N PHE A 2 -14.32 -29.94 -4.69
CA PHE A 2 -14.19 -29.05 -5.85
C PHE A 2 -15.49 -28.27 -6.05
N TYR A 3 -15.37 -26.99 -6.39
CA TYR A 3 -16.47 -26.21 -6.94
C TYR A 3 -16.93 -26.86 -8.26
N PRO A 4 -18.25 -27.00 -8.51
CA PRO A 4 -18.75 -27.78 -9.64
C PRO A 4 -18.35 -27.19 -10.99
N ASP A 5 -18.42 -25.87 -11.15
CA ASP A 5 -18.16 -25.22 -12.43
C ASP A 5 -16.67 -24.85 -12.58
N PRO A 6 -16.01 -25.25 -13.69
CA PRO A 6 -14.65 -24.82 -13.97
C PRO A 6 -14.61 -23.39 -14.51
N PHE A 7 -13.52 -22.69 -14.22
CA PHE A 7 -13.26 -21.35 -14.76
C PHE A 7 -12.20 -21.41 -15.87
N ASP A 8 -12.17 -20.41 -16.74
CA ASP A 8 -11.05 -20.23 -17.67
C ASP A 8 -9.88 -19.53 -16.96
N VAL A 9 -10.19 -18.49 -16.17
CA VAL A 9 -9.22 -17.65 -15.48
C VAL A 9 -9.60 -17.50 -14.00
N ILE A 10 -8.65 -17.75 -13.10
CA ILE A 10 -8.76 -17.35 -11.70
C ILE A 10 -7.82 -16.17 -11.47
N VAL A 11 -8.34 -15.08 -10.90
CA VAL A 11 -7.57 -13.94 -10.43
C VAL A 11 -7.55 -13.96 -8.92
N ILE A 12 -6.34 -13.98 -8.34
CA ILE A 12 -6.14 -14.03 -6.89
C ILE A 12 -5.74 -12.64 -6.40
N GLY A 13 -6.61 -12.02 -5.60
CA GLY A 13 -6.41 -10.72 -4.97
C GLY A 13 -7.21 -9.60 -5.65
N GLY A 14 -8.03 -8.90 -4.86
CA GLY A 14 -8.89 -7.80 -5.31
C GLY A 14 -8.23 -6.41 -5.42
N GLY A 15 -6.90 -6.35 -5.59
CA GLY A 15 -6.17 -5.09 -5.70
C GLY A 15 -6.43 -4.35 -7.02
N HIS A 16 -5.74 -3.23 -7.26
CA HIS A 16 -5.87 -2.46 -8.52
C HIS A 16 -5.48 -3.31 -9.75
N ALA A 17 -4.40 -4.08 -9.65
CA ALA A 17 -3.97 -4.98 -10.72
C ALA A 17 -4.95 -6.14 -10.92
N GLY A 18 -5.41 -6.77 -9.83
CA GLY A 18 -6.38 -7.87 -9.90
C GLY A 18 -7.73 -7.43 -10.45
N THR A 19 -8.16 -6.21 -10.10
CA THR A 19 -9.34 -5.57 -10.67
C THR A 19 -9.24 -5.48 -12.19
N GLU A 20 -8.17 -4.89 -12.72
CA GLU A 20 -8.00 -4.75 -14.17
C GLU A 20 -7.86 -6.12 -14.87
N ALA A 21 -7.13 -7.07 -14.27
CA ALA A 21 -6.97 -8.42 -14.81
C ALA A 21 -8.30 -9.18 -14.89
N ALA A 22 -9.11 -9.12 -13.82
CA ALA A 22 -10.41 -9.77 -13.76
C ALA A 22 -11.39 -9.15 -14.75
N MET A 23 -11.43 -7.81 -14.81
CA MET A 23 -12.27 -7.10 -15.78
C MET A 23 -11.86 -7.40 -17.22
N ALA A 24 -10.56 -7.44 -17.52
CA ALA A 24 -10.06 -7.75 -18.86
C ALA A 24 -10.44 -9.17 -19.29
N ALA A 25 -10.15 -10.18 -18.47
CA ALA A 25 -10.47 -11.58 -18.78
C ALA A 25 -11.98 -11.79 -19.00
N ALA A 26 -12.81 -11.22 -18.13
CA ALA A 26 -14.26 -11.31 -18.23
C ALA A 26 -14.82 -10.61 -19.47
N ARG A 27 -14.28 -9.42 -19.82
CA ARG A 27 -14.63 -8.67 -21.05
C ARG A 27 -14.24 -9.41 -22.33
N MET A 28 -13.19 -10.22 -22.28
CA MET A 28 -12.79 -11.11 -23.38
C MET A 28 -13.68 -12.36 -23.51
N GLY A 29 -14.77 -12.46 -22.73
CA GLY A 29 -15.72 -13.57 -22.80
C GLY A 29 -15.27 -14.83 -22.06
N ARG A 30 -14.27 -14.72 -21.16
CA ARG A 30 -13.76 -15.85 -20.38
C ARG A 30 -14.50 -15.97 -19.06
N GLN A 31 -14.84 -17.21 -18.67
CA GLN A 31 -15.39 -17.47 -17.34
C GLN A 31 -14.32 -17.18 -16.30
N THR A 32 -14.49 -16.09 -15.56
CA THR A 32 -13.45 -15.53 -14.70
C THR A 32 -13.90 -15.54 -13.25
N LEU A 33 -13.05 -16.05 -12.37
CA LEU A 33 -13.25 -16.01 -10.92
C LEU A 33 -12.29 -15.01 -10.30
N LEU A 34 -12.79 -14.02 -9.58
CA LEU A 34 -12.00 -13.14 -8.73
C LEU A 34 -12.11 -13.62 -7.27
N LEU A 35 -11.02 -14.17 -6.76
CA LEU A 35 -10.86 -14.51 -5.35
C LEU A 35 -10.28 -13.31 -4.60
N THR A 36 -10.98 -12.86 -3.57
CA THR A 36 -10.52 -11.77 -2.70
C THR A 36 -10.78 -12.08 -1.24
N HIS A 37 -9.90 -11.65 -0.34
CA HIS A 37 -10.10 -11.81 1.10
C HIS A 37 -11.32 -11.03 1.59
N ASN A 38 -11.56 -9.86 1.00
CA ASN A 38 -12.64 -8.97 1.37
C ASN A 38 -13.18 -8.25 0.12
N ILE A 39 -14.49 -8.31 -0.09
CA ILE A 39 -15.18 -7.62 -1.19
C ILE A 39 -15.29 -6.12 -0.89
N ASP A 40 -15.38 -5.73 0.39
CA ASP A 40 -15.49 -4.32 0.81
C ASP A 40 -14.20 -3.52 0.63
N THR A 41 -13.08 -4.19 0.32
CA THR A 41 -11.78 -3.55 0.03
C THR A 41 -11.49 -3.43 -1.46
N LEU A 42 -12.40 -3.88 -2.34
CA LEU A 42 -12.26 -3.73 -3.79
C LEU A 42 -12.21 -2.25 -4.17
N GLY A 43 -11.11 -1.82 -4.81
CA GLY A 43 -10.88 -0.41 -5.14
C GLY A 43 -10.36 0.44 -3.97
N GLN A 44 -9.88 -0.17 -2.89
CA GLN A 44 -9.24 0.56 -1.79
C GLN A 44 -7.96 1.27 -2.25
N MET A 45 -7.91 2.59 -2.08
CA MET A 45 -6.69 3.39 -2.24
C MET A 45 -5.88 3.35 -0.94
N SER A 46 -4.81 2.56 -0.90
CA SER A 46 -3.97 2.38 0.30
C SER A 46 -3.07 3.57 0.63
N CYS A 47 -2.63 4.32 -0.39
CA CYS A 47 -1.74 5.46 -0.23
C CYS A 47 -2.53 6.78 -0.34
N ASN A 48 -2.15 7.63 -1.30
CA ASN A 48 -2.80 8.90 -1.56
C ASN A 48 -4.14 8.70 -2.27
N PRO A 49 -5.18 9.49 -1.93
CA PRO A 49 -6.47 9.48 -2.62
C PRO A 49 -6.37 10.21 -3.97
N ALA A 50 -5.43 9.81 -4.82
CA ALA A 50 -5.18 10.45 -6.11
C ALA A 50 -4.76 9.42 -7.17
N ILE A 51 -5.31 9.59 -8.37
CA ILE A 51 -4.98 8.79 -9.56
C ILE A 51 -4.34 9.70 -10.60
N GLY A 52 -3.35 9.16 -11.31
CA GLY A 52 -2.59 9.89 -12.32
C GLY A 52 -1.44 10.71 -11.75
N GLY A 53 -1.10 11.81 -12.42
CA GLY A 53 0.14 12.56 -12.22
C GLY A 53 1.15 12.32 -13.33
N ILE A 54 2.36 12.89 -13.22
CA ILE A 54 3.41 12.69 -14.23
C ILE A 54 3.74 11.20 -14.35
N GLY A 55 3.80 10.69 -15.58
CA GLY A 55 3.94 9.26 -15.88
C GLY A 55 2.65 8.47 -15.62
N LYS A 56 2.16 8.45 -14.37
CA LYS A 56 0.97 7.68 -13.97
C LYS A 56 -0.29 8.06 -14.75
N GLY A 57 -0.47 9.34 -15.10
CA GLY A 57 -1.59 9.80 -15.90
C GLY A 57 -1.59 9.26 -17.33
N HIS A 58 -0.40 9.02 -17.91
CA HIS A 58 -0.28 8.37 -19.21
C HIS A 58 -0.69 6.89 -19.10
N LEU A 59 -0.18 6.18 -18.10
CA LEU A 59 -0.58 4.78 -17.84
C LEU A 59 -2.09 4.64 -17.64
N VAL A 60 -2.72 5.56 -16.89
CA VAL A 60 -4.18 5.56 -16.72
C VAL A 60 -4.90 5.73 -18.06
N LYS A 61 -4.38 6.58 -18.95
CA LYS A 61 -4.95 6.78 -20.29
C LYS A 61 -4.70 5.61 -21.23
N GLU A 62 -3.56 4.93 -21.12
CA GLU A 62 -3.28 3.70 -21.85
C GLU A 62 -4.21 2.56 -21.39
N ILE A 63 -4.39 2.41 -20.07
CA ILE A 63 -5.36 1.48 -19.49
C ILE A 63 -6.76 1.79 -20.01
N ASP A 64 -7.18 3.06 -20.02
CA ASP A 64 -8.48 3.49 -20.57
C ASP A 64 -8.64 3.13 -22.05
N ALA A 65 -7.61 3.38 -22.86
CA ALA A 65 -7.61 3.06 -24.28
C ALA A 65 -7.71 1.56 -24.56
N MET A 66 -7.10 0.73 -23.70
CA MET A 66 -7.26 -0.73 -23.73
C MET A 66 -8.61 -1.21 -23.16
N GLY A 67 -9.46 -0.28 -22.74
CA GLY A 67 -10.76 -0.58 -22.15
C GLY A 67 -10.62 -1.12 -20.74
N GLY A 68 -9.77 -0.53 -19.90
CA GLY A 68 -9.69 -0.80 -18.46
C GLY A 68 -10.79 -0.10 -17.65
N LEU A 69 -10.71 -0.18 -16.33
CA LEU A 69 -11.70 0.38 -15.41
C LEU A 69 -11.21 1.67 -14.70
N MET A 70 -9.92 1.78 -14.42
CA MET A 70 -9.32 2.79 -13.54
C MET A 70 -9.70 4.22 -13.92
N ALA A 71 -9.68 4.56 -15.22
CA ALA A 71 -10.05 5.88 -15.70
C ALA A 71 -11.53 6.21 -15.43
N ARG A 72 -12.45 5.28 -15.73
CA ARG A 72 -13.88 5.46 -15.47
C ARG A 72 -14.21 5.50 -13.98
N ALA A 73 -13.50 4.72 -13.18
CA ALA A 73 -13.65 4.73 -11.73
C ALA A 73 -13.21 6.07 -11.12
N VAL A 74 -12.09 6.64 -11.59
CA VAL A 74 -11.66 7.96 -11.12
C VAL A 74 -12.57 9.08 -11.62
N ASP A 75 -13.15 8.98 -12.83
CA ASP A 75 -14.10 9.98 -13.30
C ASP A 75 -15.36 10.04 -12.42
N ARG A 76 -15.80 8.91 -11.87
CA ARG A 76 -16.93 8.82 -10.93
C ARG A 76 -16.58 9.23 -9.51
N GLY A 77 -15.36 8.94 -9.07
CA GLY A 77 -14.89 9.23 -7.72
C GLY A 77 -14.12 10.55 -7.60
N GLY A 78 -13.89 11.27 -8.69
CA GLY A 78 -12.99 12.42 -8.74
C GLY A 78 -13.61 13.66 -8.11
N ILE A 79 -12.88 14.28 -7.18
CA ILE A 79 -13.26 15.55 -6.54
C ILE A 79 -12.61 16.73 -7.27
N GLN A 80 -11.35 16.57 -7.71
CA GLN A 80 -10.59 17.63 -8.35
C GLN A 80 -9.70 17.08 -9.45
N PHE A 81 -9.78 17.68 -10.64
CA PHE A 81 -8.96 17.33 -11.79
C PHE A 81 -7.98 18.46 -12.11
N ARG A 82 -6.72 18.13 -12.37
CA ARG A 82 -5.68 19.08 -12.81
C ARG A 82 -4.87 18.50 -13.95
N ILE A 83 -4.52 19.37 -14.90
CA ILE A 83 -3.51 19.09 -15.92
C ILE A 83 -2.17 19.61 -15.41
N LEU A 84 -1.26 18.69 -15.08
CA LEU A 84 0.12 19.01 -14.74
C LEU A 84 0.88 19.35 -16.01
N ASN A 85 1.87 20.26 -15.89
CA ASN A 85 2.67 20.76 -17.01
C ASN A 85 1.85 21.37 -18.15
N ASN A 86 0.69 21.98 -17.86
CA ASN A 86 -0.21 22.52 -18.89
C ASN A 86 0.48 23.55 -19.82
N SER A 87 1.39 24.36 -19.28
CA SER A 87 2.18 25.35 -20.04
C SER A 87 3.31 24.73 -20.88
N LYS A 88 3.65 23.46 -20.67
CA LYS A 88 4.66 22.74 -21.46
C LYS A 88 4.02 22.01 -22.64
N GLY A 89 4.84 21.47 -23.54
CA GLY A 89 4.39 20.73 -24.72
C GLY A 89 3.58 19.47 -24.38
N PRO A 90 2.72 18.98 -25.30
CA PRO A 90 1.81 17.86 -25.06
C PRO A 90 2.47 16.59 -24.52
N ALA A 91 3.69 16.29 -24.97
CA ALA A 91 4.44 15.08 -24.59
C ALA A 91 4.71 14.95 -23.07
N VAL A 92 4.66 16.04 -22.32
CA VAL A 92 4.94 16.03 -20.87
C VAL A 92 3.73 16.45 -20.01
N ARG A 93 2.57 16.70 -20.63
CA ARG A 93 1.33 17.01 -19.94
C ARG A 93 0.77 15.74 -19.31
N ALA A 94 0.24 15.81 -18.10
CA ALA A 94 -0.40 14.66 -17.49
C ALA A 94 -1.59 15.05 -16.62
N THR A 95 -2.66 14.26 -16.67
CA THR A 95 -3.82 14.45 -15.82
C THR A 95 -3.57 13.84 -14.45
N ARG A 96 -3.94 14.58 -13.40
CA ARG A 96 -4.02 14.09 -12.03
C ARG A 96 -5.40 14.41 -11.47
N ALA A 97 -6.03 13.41 -10.86
CA ALA A 97 -7.29 13.56 -10.19
C ALA A 97 -7.14 13.21 -8.71
N GLN A 98 -7.66 14.06 -7.82
CA GLN A 98 -7.95 13.70 -6.43
C GLN A 98 -9.28 12.98 -6.43
N ALA A 99 -9.38 11.88 -5.69
CA ALA A 99 -10.56 11.03 -5.65
C ALA A 99 -11.09 10.91 -4.22
N ASP A 100 -12.41 10.96 -4.09
CA ASP A 100 -13.10 10.48 -2.91
C ASP A 100 -12.90 8.97 -2.82
N ARG A 101 -12.34 8.50 -1.70
CA ARG A 101 -12.02 7.08 -1.48
C ARG A 101 -13.28 6.22 -1.48
N VAL A 102 -14.40 6.73 -0.97
CA VAL A 102 -15.67 5.99 -0.89
C VAL A 102 -16.28 5.91 -2.28
N LEU A 103 -16.37 7.02 -3.00
CA LEU A 103 -16.96 7.02 -4.35
C LEU A 103 -16.13 6.20 -5.34
N TYR A 104 -14.80 6.30 -5.29
CA TYR A 104 -13.95 5.48 -6.16
C TYR A 104 -14.09 3.99 -5.86
N ARG A 105 -14.09 3.60 -4.58
CA ARG A 105 -14.28 2.21 -4.15
C ARG A 105 -15.64 1.68 -4.58
N GLN A 106 -16.70 2.49 -4.40
CA GLN A 106 -18.03 2.16 -4.86
C GLN A 106 -18.06 1.96 -6.38
N ALA A 107 -17.44 2.87 -7.15
CA ALA A 107 -17.39 2.77 -8.60
C ALA A 107 -16.68 1.49 -9.08
N VAL A 108 -15.58 1.10 -8.41
CA VAL A 108 -14.86 -0.14 -8.72
C VAL A 108 -15.70 -1.36 -8.38
N ARG A 109 -16.24 -1.43 -7.16
CA ARG A 109 -17.07 -2.55 -6.70
C ARG A 109 -18.28 -2.75 -7.59
N THR A 110 -19.05 -1.70 -7.85
CA THR A 110 -20.23 -1.78 -8.72
C THR A 110 -19.85 -2.22 -10.13
N ALA A 111 -18.71 -1.78 -10.67
CA ALA A 111 -18.28 -2.23 -11.99
C ALA A 111 -17.89 -3.72 -12.02
N LEU A 112 -17.23 -4.23 -10.99
CA LEU A 112 -16.87 -5.64 -10.86
C LEU A 112 -18.12 -6.52 -10.70
N GLU A 113 -19.05 -6.15 -9.81
CA GLU A 113 -20.28 -6.90 -9.53
C GLU A 113 -21.20 -7.01 -10.75
N ASN A 114 -21.15 -6.01 -11.65
CA ASN A 114 -22.00 -5.97 -12.84
C ASN A 114 -21.27 -6.38 -14.13
N GLN A 115 -20.04 -6.92 -14.04
CA GLN A 115 -19.29 -7.36 -15.21
C GLN A 115 -19.74 -8.78 -15.63
N PRO A 116 -20.29 -8.97 -16.85
CA PRO A 116 -20.60 -10.31 -17.35
C PRO A 116 -19.36 -11.21 -17.37
N ASN A 117 -19.58 -12.51 -17.11
CA ASN A 117 -18.56 -13.56 -17.01
C ASN A 117 -17.58 -13.41 -15.83
N LEU A 118 -17.83 -12.50 -14.90
CA LEU A 118 -17.04 -12.35 -13.68
C LEU A 118 -17.83 -12.84 -12.47
N THR A 119 -17.30 -13.84 -11.78
CA THR A 119 -17.77 -14.27 -10.47
C THR A 119 -16.81 -13.75 -9.40
N ILE A 120 -17.33 -13.08 -8.37
CA ILE A 120 -16.55 -12.63 -7.22
C ILE A 120 -16.80 -13.60 -6.08
N PHE A 121 -15.75 -14.10 -5.45
CA PHE A 121 -15.87 -15.01 -4.33
C PHE A 121 -14.94 -14.59 -3.19
N GLN A 122 -15.53 -14.33 -2.02
CA GLN A 122 -14.79 -13.85 -0.86
C GLN A 122 -14.13 -15.01 -0.11
N GLN A 123 -12.89 -15.32 -0.49
CA GLN A 123 -12.04 -16.25 0.23
C GLN A 123 -10.56 -15.93 0.05
N ALA A 124 -9.79 -16.22 1.09
CA ALA A 124 -8.35 -16.31 1.03
C ALA A 124 -7.93 -17.51 0.17
N VAL A 125 -6.85 -17.36 -0.60
CA VAL A 125 -6.20 -18.48 -1.30
C VAL A 125 -5.00 -18.93 -0.50
N ASP A 126 -4.93 -20.23 -0.23
CA ASP A 126 -3.88 -20.87 0.56
C ASP A 126 -2.84 -21.53 -0.35
N ASP A 127 -3.27 -22.18 -1.44
CA ASP A 127 -2.38 -22.92 -2.31
C ASP A 127 -2.83 -22.90 -3.78
N LEU A 128 -1.92 -23.22 -4.70
CA LEU A 128 -2.18 -23.46 -6.10
C LEU A 128 -2.25 -24.96 -6.39
N ILE A 129 -3.14 -25.35 -7.30
CA ILE A 129 -3.18 -26.73 -7.80
C ILE A 129 -2.28 -26.77 -9.04
N VAL A 130 -1.19 -27.52 -8.97
CA VAL A 130 -0.21 -27.65 -10.06
C VAL A 130 -0.06 -29.12 -10.45
N GLU A 131 -0.20 -29.40 -11.74
CA GLU A 131 -0.04 -30.74 -12.33
C GLU A 131 0.94 -30.64 -13.50
N ASN A 132 2.03 -31.42 -13.46
CA ASN A 132 3.07 -31.44 -14.51
C ASN A 132 3.59 -30.02 -14.85
N ASP A 133 3.98 -29.25 -13.82
CA ASP A 133 4.44 -27.85 -13.93
C ASP A 133 3.44 -26.88 -14.58
N ARG A 134 2.16 -27.26 -14.67
CA ARG A 134 1.08 -26.40 -15.15
C ARG A 134 0.08 -26.13 -14.03
N VAL A 135 -0.26 -24.86 -13.84
CA VAL A 135 -1.34 -24.48 -12.92
C VAL A 135 -2.69 -24.95 -13.49
N VAL A 136 -3.47 -25.63 -12.66
CA VAL A 136 -4.80 -26.15 -13.00
C VAL A 136 -5.89 -25.64 -12.06
N GLY A 137 -5.55 -24.80 -11.08
CA GLY A 137 -6.51 -24.27 -10.12
C GLY A 137 -5.90 -23.60 -8.90
N ALA A 138 -6.77 -23.31 -7.93
CA ALA A 138 -6.42 -22.73 -6.65
C ALA A 138 -7.21 -23.39 -5.51
N VAL A 139 -6.62 -23.44 -4.32
CA VAL A 139 -7.21 -23.94 -3.08
C VAL A 139 -7.41 -22.77 -2.13
N THR A 140 -8.64 -22.58 -1.69
CA THR A 140 -8.97 -21.57 -0.69
C THR A 140 -8.64 -22.05 0.72
N GLN A 141 -8.50 -21.12 1.66
CA GLN A 141 -8.23 -21.42 3.07
C GLN A 141 -9.29 -22.32 3.72
N MET A 142 -10.55 -22.27 3.25
CA MET A 142 -11.62 -23.18 3.69
C MET A 142 -11.53 -24.59 3.08
N GLY A 143 -10.49 -24.90 2.29
CA GLY A 143 -10.30 -26.18 1.63
C GLY A 143 -11.17 -26.40 0.37
N LEU A 144 -11.88 -25.37 -0.09
CA LEU A 144 -12.62 -25.39 -1.34
C LEU A 144 -11.65 -25.19 -2.52
N LYS A 145 -11.76 -26.06 -3.52
CA LYS A 145 -10.86 -26.10 -4.68
C LYS A 145 -11.56 -25.60 -5.94
N PHE A 146 -10.91 -24.71 -6.68
CA PHE A 146 -11.39 -24.18 -7.95
C PHE A 146 -10.48 -24.64 -9.07
N ARG A 147 -11.04 -25.08 -10.19
CA ARG A 147 -10.27 -25.42 -11.40
C ARG A 147 -10.22 -24.24 -12.36
N ALA A 148 -9.06 -24.00 -12.94
CA ALA A 148 -8.91 -23.07 -14.05
C ALA A 148 -7.75 -23.41 -14.99
N LYS A 149 -7.86 -22.93 -16.24
CA LYS A 149 -6.80 -23.07 -17.25
C LYS A 149 -5.65 -22.09 -17.02
N THR A 150 -5.92 -20.98 -16.35
CA THR A 150 -4.92 -19.94 -16.08
C THR A 150 -5.20 -19.28 -14.73
N VAL A 151 -4.13 -18.94 -14.02
CA VAL A 151 -4.21 -18.22 -12.75
C VAL A 151 -3.37 -16.95 -12.83
N VAL A 152 -3.95 -15.82 -12.43
CA VAL A 152 -3.27 -14.53 -12.31
C VAL A 152 -3.10 -14.21 -10.82
N LEU A 153 -1.86 -14.11 -10.38
CA LEU A 153 -1.53 -13.77 -8.99
C LEU A 153 -1.37 -12.26 -8.84
N THR A 154 -2.24 -11.64 -8.04
CA THR A 154 -2.22 -10.21 -7.72
C THR A 154 -2.29 -9.99 -6.22
N VAL A 155 -1.27 -10.49 -5.56
CA VAL A 155 -1.14 -10.57 -4.09
C VAL A 155 -1.09 -9.22 -3.35
N GLY A 156 -1.03 -8.10 -4.07
CA GLY A 156 -1.01 -6.76 -3.47
C GLY A 156 0.09 -6.63 -2.41
N THR A 157 -0.24 -5.99 -1.29
CA THR A 157 0.60 -5.95 -0.08
C THR A 157 0.25 -7.04 0.94
N PHE A 158 -0.60 -8.00 0.57
CA PHE A 158 -1.17 -9.01 1.49
C PHE A 158 -0.38 -10.33 1.50
N LEU A 159 0.87 -10.33 1.03
CA LEU A 159 1.77 -11.48 1.08
C LEU A 159 2.31 -11.69 2.50
N ASP A 160 1.46 -12.12 3.42
CA ASP A 160 1.90 -12.81 4.64
C ASP A 160 0.76 -13.77 5.05
N VAL A 161 1.15 -15.00 5.44
CA VAL A 161 0.29 -16.20 5.63
C VAL A 161 -0.81 -16.00 6.68
N ASP A 162 -0.68 -14.95 7.47
CA ASP A 162 -1.46 -14.58 8.65
C ASP A 162 -2.10 -13.17 8.52
N GLY A 163 -1.93 -12.50 7.38
CA GLY A 163 -2.37 -11.11 7.18
C GLY A 163 -1.63 -10.10 8.05
N SER A 164 -0.54 -10.51 8.70
CA SER A 164 0.36 -9.63 9.43
C SER A 164 1.25 -8.85 8.45
N SER A 165 1.78 -7.70 8.86
CA SER A 165 2.78 -6.97 8.05
C SER A 165 4.20 -7.23 8.57
N GLU A 166 4.41 -8.34 9.30
CA GLU A 166 5.66 -8.60 10.02
C GLU A 166 6.84 -8.71 9.06
N MET A 167 6.70 -9.40 7.93
CA MET A 167 7.81 -9.57 6.99
C MET A 167 8.18 -8.26 6.28
N ASP A 168 7.20 -7.46 5.86
CA ASP A 168 7.47 -6.13 5.27
C ASP A 168 8.16 -5.22 6.30
N MET A 169 7.67 -5.19 7.54
CA MET A 169 8.31 -4.47 8.63
C MET A 169 9.76 -4.92 8.86
N GLU A 170 10.03 -6.23 8.86
CA GLU A 170 11.40 -6.75 9.01
C GLU A 170 12.32 -6.34 7.84
N LYS A 171 11.80 -6.39 6.60
CA LYS A 171 12.54 -5.95 5.41
C LYS A 171 12.85 -4.45 5.47
N ARG A 172 11.93 -3.64 5.99
CA ARG A 172 12.08 -2.18 6.14
C ARG A 172 13.10 -1.84 7.21
N VAL A 173 13.03 -2.50 8.37
CA VAL A 173 14.04 -2.38 9.43
C VAL A 173 15.43 -2.80 8.91
N THR A 174 15.51 -3.87 8.13
CA THR A 174 16.77 -4.33 7.53
C THR A 174 17.32 -3.31 6.52
N SER A 175 16.45 -2.77 5.66
CA SER A 175 16.82 -1.75 4.68
C SER A 175 17.30 -0.45 5.34
N ALA A 176 16.61 -0.01 6.39
CA ALA A 176 16.97 1.17 7.17
C ALA A 176 18.36 1.00 7.83
N ARG A 177 18.63 -0.17 8.43
CA ARG A 177 19.95 -0.50 9.00
C ARG A 177 21.05 -0.52 7.93
N LYS A 178 20.76 -1.07 6.75
CA LYS A 178 21.70 -1.08 5.63
C LYS A 178 22.02 0.33 5.16
N ALA A 179 21.03 1.22 5.06
CA ALA A 179 21.23 2.63 4.70
C ALA A 179 22.15 3.34 5.71
N ILE A 180 21.96 3.12 7.01
CA ILE A 180 22.86 3.63 8.07
C ILE A 180 24.28 3.07 7.86
N GLY A 181 24.41 1.77 7.60
CA GLY A 181 25.70 1.10 7.39
C GLY A 181 26.45 1.62 6.16
N MET A 182 25.77 1.97 5.08
CA MET A 182 26.38 2.54 3.88
C MET A 182 26.94 3.95 4.12
N LEU A 183 26.37 4.70 5.07
CA LEU A 183 26.80 6.05 5.44
C LEU A 183 27.66 6.08 6.71
N ASN A 184 28.16 4.94 7.17
CA ASN A 184 28.85 4.82 8.46
C ASN A 184 30.06 5.77 8.59
N SER A 185 30.87 5.91 7.53
CA SER A 185 32.02 6.83 7.51
C SER A 185 31.63 8.30 7.57
N VAL A 186 30.46 8.66 7.03
CA VAL A 186 29.94 10.03 7.00
C VAL A 186 29.26 10.36 8.32
N LEU A 187 28.32 9.52 8.76
CA LEU A 187 27.50 9.73 9.96
C LEU A 187 28.33 9.84 11.24
N TRP A 188 29.43 9.10 11.34
CA TRP A 188 30.26 9.05 12.55
C TRP A 188 31.56 9.83 12.44
N SER A 189 31.73 10.64 11.39
CA SER A 189 32.81 11.60 11.32
C SER A 189 32.65 12.69 12.40
N SER A 190 33.76 13.13 12.98
CA SER A 190 33.83 14.20 13.98
C SER A 190 33.28 15.54 13.48
N ASN A 191 33.29 15.73 12.17
CA ASN A 191 32.95 17.01 11.54
C ASN A 191 31.45 17.16 11.28
N VAL A 192 30.65 16.12 11.51
CA VAL A 192 29.21 16.13 11.26
C VAL A 192 28.48 16.43 12.57
N GLN A 193 27.78 17.56 12.62
CA GLN A 193 26.97 17.96 13.77
C GLN A 193 25.73 17.07 13.94
N ILE A 194 25.23 16.97 15.18
CA ILE A 194 24.03 16.18 15.52
C ILE A 194 22.81 16.66 14.71
N SER A 195 22.67 17.97 14.49
CA SER A 195 21.62 18.56 13.66
C SER A 195 21.64 18.03 12.22
N THR A 196 22.81 17.88 11.61
CA THR A 196 22.97 17.27 10.28
C THR A 196 22.62 15.78 10.30
N LYS A 197 23.07 15.04 11.32
CA LYS A 197 22.73 13.61 11.47
C LYS A 197 21.22 13.41 11.60
N LYS A 198 20.54 14.31 12.29
CA LYS A 198 19.07 14.30 12.42
C LYS A 198 18.37 14.48 11.08
N HIS A 199 18.78 15.45 10.26
CA HIS A 199 18.23 15.60 8.91
C HIS A 199 18.47 14.36 8.04
N ILE A 200 19.67 13.77 8.09
CA ILE A 200 19.98 12.54 7.34
C ILE A 200 19.10 11.37 7.81
N TYR A 201 18.90 11.25 9.12
CA TYR A 201 18.01 10.24 9.70
C TYR A 201 16.57 10.42 9.20
N GLU A 202 16.04 11.64 9.26
CA GLU A 202 14.66 11.93 8.85
C GLU A 202 14.46 11.68 7.34
N ALA A 203 15.44 12.08 6.53
CA ALA A 203 15.40 11.91 5.08
C ALA A 203 15.54 10.46 4.61
N LEU A 204 16.35 9.64 5.29
CA LEU A 204 16.68 8.28 4.83
C LEU A 204 16.12 7.17 5.71
N VAL A 205 16.32 7.24 7.01
CA VAL A 205 15.96 6.16 7.94
C VAL A 205 14.48 6.22 8.26
N GLN A 206 14.01 7.39 8.69
CA GLN A 206 12.61 7.60 9.03
C GLN A 206 11.72 7.47 7.78
N SER A 207 12.15 7.95 6.62
CA SER A 207 11.39 7.78 5.37
C SER A 207 11.22 6.31 4.96
N ILE A 208 12.25 5.47 5.13
CA ILE A 208 12.16 4.02 4.86
C ILE A 208 11.21 3.33 5.84
N LEU A 209 11.28 3.67 7.13
CA LEU A 209 10.46 3.06 8.18
C LEU A 209 9.00 3.53 8.14
N LEU A 210 8.75 4.77 7.72
CA LEU A 210 7.39 5.32 7.57
C LEU A 210 6.77 5.03 6.20
N TYR A 211 7.50 4.42 5.28
CA TYR A 211 6.94 4.09 3.97
C TYR A 211 5.91 2.98 4.13
N VAL A 212 4.63 3.30 3.84
CA VAL A 212 3.49 2.37 3.91
C VAL A 212 3.20 1.90 5.35
N SER A 213 3.78 2.54 6.36
CA SER A 213 3.54 2.17 7.76
C SER A 213 2.07 2.30 8.18
N GLU A 214 1.31 3.14 7.48
CA GLU A 214 -0.15 3.31 7.65
C GLU A 214 -0.97 2.04 7.37
N THR A 215 -0.41 1.02 6.71
CA THR A 215 -1.10 -0.25 6.47
C THR A 215 -0.60 -1.38 7.36
N TRP A 216 0.31 -1.10 8.30
CA TRP A 216 0.91 -2.13 9.13
C TRP A 216 0.13 -2.37 10.41
N THR A 217 -0.15 -3.65 10.67
CA THR A 217 -0.58 -4.09 12.01
C THR A 217 0.67 -4.30 12.88
N VAL A 218 1.06 -3.29 13.66
CA VAL A 218 2.30 -3.33 14.45
C VAL A 218 2.10 -4.09 15.77
N ASN A 219 2.77 -5.24 15.93
CA ASN A 219 2.79 -5.97 17.19
C ASN A 219 3.90 -5.46 18.14
N LYS A 220 3.80 -5.77 19.44
CA LYS A 220 4.77 -5.33 20.47
C LYS A 220 6.22 -5.77 20.15
N LYS A 221 6.40 -6.92 19.50
CA LYS A 221 7.73 -7.44 19.12
C LYS A 221 8.35 -6.53 18.06
N MET A 222 7.58 -6.14 17.05
CA MET A 222 8.05 -5.28 15.98
C MET A 222 8.26 -3.85 16.43
N GLN A 223 7.35 -3.31 17.25
CA GLN A 223 7.52 -2.00 17.88
C GLN A 223 8.89 -1.89 18.58
N LYS A 224 9.25 -2.91 19.38
CA LYS A 224 10.58 -2.97 20.03
C LYS A 224 11.75 -3.01 19.03
N LYS A 225 11.61 -3.67 17.89
CA LYS A 225 12.66 -3.72 16.85
C LYS A 225 12.86 -2.36 16.17
N ILE A 226 11.76 -1.65 15.89
CA ILE A 226 11.79 -0.30 15.30
C ILE A 226 12.42 0.67 16.29
N GLU A 227 11.94 0.69 17.54
CA GLU A 227 12.49 1.53 18.61
C GLU A 227 13.98 1.23 18.85
N ALA A 228 14.39 -0.05 18.85
CA ALA A 228 15.80 -0.40 19.02
C ALA A 228 16.67 0.12 17.86
N THR A 229 16.15 0.13 16.64
CA THR A 229 16.86 0.64 15.45
C THR A 229 17.02 2.16 15.51
N GLU A 230 15.96 2.86 15.92
CA GLU A 230 15.99 4.30 16.19
C GLU A 230 17.00 4.63 17.30
N MET A 231 16.92 3.94 18.44
CA MET A 231 17.78 4.23 19.59
C MET A 231 19.25 3.89 19.33
N ASP A 232 19.56 2.86 18.52
CA ASP A 232 20.95 2.59 18.14
C ASP A 232 21.58 3.76 17.38
N PHE A 233 20.81 4.41 16.50
CA PHE A 233 21.25 5.60 15.78
C PHE A 233 21.49 6.79 16.71
N TRP A 234 20.55 7.07 17.62
CA TRP A 234 20.66 8.22 18.53
C TRP A 234 21.74 8.04 19.60
N MET A 235 21.89 6.82 20.15
CA MET A 235 22.97 6.52 21.10
C MET A 235 24.34 6.73 20.47
N ARG A 236 24.55 6.23 19.25
CA ARG A 236 25.81 6.47 18.51
C ARG A 236 26.03 7.95 18.21
N SER A 237 24.97 8.67 17.83
CA SER A 237 25.05 10.10 17.54
C SER A 237 25.45 10.94 18.75
N ALA A 238 24.96 10.55 19.94
CA ALA A 238 25.29 11.19 21.22
C ALA A 238 26.55 10.63 21.89
N THR A 239 27.24 9.65 21.26
CA THR A 239 28.40 8.95 21.83
C THR A 239 28.11 8.29 23.19
N ILE A 240 26.87 7.80 23.38
CA ILE A 240 26.42 7.15 24.62
C ILE A 240 26.56 5.64 24.48
N SER A 241 27.25 5.02 25.43
CA SER A 241 27.39 3.56 25.48
C SER A 241 26.17 2.90 26.11
N ARG A 242 25.82 1.70 25.62
CA ARG A 242 24.77 0.86 26.26
C ARG A 242 25.09 0.53 27.73
N ARG A 243 26.38 0.57 28.12
CA ARG A 243 26.81 0.33 29.51
C ARG A 243 26.38 1.44 30.47
N GLU A 244 26.11 2.65 29.96
CA GLU A 244 25.67 3.79 30.77
C GLU A 244 24.23 3.67 31.27
N ARG A 245 23.43 2.71 30.76
CA ARG A 245 22.05 2.40 31.19
C ARG A 245 21.13 3.63 31.29
N ARG A 246 21.36 4.65 30.45
CA ARG A 246 20.50 5.85 30.40
C ARG A 246 19.12 5.49 29.85
N ARG A 247 18.08 6.18 30.32
CA ARG A 247 16.73 5.99 29.79
C ARG A 247 16.62 6.57 28.38
N ASN A 248 15.82 5.94 27.52
CA ASN A 248 15.60 6.41 26.15
C ASN A 248 15.10 7.86 26.08
N ALA A 249 14.24 8.26 27.03
CA ALA A 249 13.75 9.63 27.12
C ALA A 249 14.87 10.67 27.37
N ASP A 250 15.89 10.30 28.15
CA ASP A 250 17.01 11.18 28.45
C ASP A 250 17.93 11.32 27.23
N ILE A 251 18.15 10.24 26.48
CA ILE A 251 18.92 10.27 25.22
C ILE A 251 18.21 11.14 24.18
N ARG A 252 16.88 11.01 24.04
CA ARG A 252 16.07 11.81 23.10
C ARG A 252 16.12 13.31 23.41
N LYS A 253 16.17 13.69 24.68
CA LYS A 253 16.38 15.10 25.10
C LYS A 253 17.74 15.63 24.64
N ILE A 254 18.80 14.83 24.73
CA ILE A 254 20.15 15.22 24.31
C ILE A 254 20.21 15.47 22.80
N VAL A 255 19.52 14.67 22.00
CA VAL A 255 19.49 14.82 20.53
C VAL A 255 18.33 15.68 20.01
N GLU A 256 17.58 16.33 20.91
CA GLU A 256 16.42 17.17 20.59
C GLU A 256 15.40 16.46 19.67
N LYS A 257 15.15 15.17 19.90
CA LYS A 257 14.15 14.39 19.15
C LYS A 257 12.88 14.27 19.98
N HIS A 258 11.83 14.97 19.54
CA HIS A 258 10.56 15.10 20.28
C HIS A 258 9.54 14.00 20.01
N SER A 259 9.65 13.32 18.85
CA SER A 259 8.76 12.23 18.45
C SER A 259 9.56 11.00 18.07
N THR A 260 9.03 9.83 18.44
CA THR A 260 9.54 8.52 18.03
C THR A 260 9.02 8.13 16.66
N VAL A 261 9.71 7.21 15.99
CA VAL A 261 9.21 6.67 14.71
C VAL A 261 7.82 6.05 14.87
N THR A 262 7.57 5.33 15.98
CA THR A 262 6.28 4.68 16.24
C THR A 262 5.15 5.69 16.49
N GLU A 263 5.42 6.78 17.21
CA GLU A 263 4.45 7.89 17.34
C GLU A 263 4.15 8.56 15.99
N GLU A 264 5.15 8.71 15.11
CA GLU A 264 4.94 9.21 13.75
C GLU A 264 4.12 8.24 12.89
N MET A 265 4.26 6.93 13.10
CA MET A 265 3.44 5.90 12.44
C MET A 265 1.98 5.99 12.91
N GLU A 266 1.75 6.05 14.22
CA GLU A 266 0.42 6.24 14.81
C GLU A 266 -0.23 7.54 14.35
N LYS A 267 0.57 8.61 14.22
CA LYS A 267 0.12 9.89 13.67
C LYS A 267 -0.26 9.78 12.20
N LYS A 268 0.52 9.09 11.37
CA LYS A 268 0.16 8.84 9.95
C LYS A 268 -1.12 8.01 9.84
N GLU A 269 -1.31 7.02 10.71
CA GLU A 269 -2.53 6.22 10.75
C GLU A 269 -3.74 7.06 11.15
N THR A 270 -3.62 7.86 12.23
CA THR A 270 -4.71 8.75 12.67
C THR A 270 -4.98 9.91 11.71
N ASP A 271 -3.96 10.46 11.05
CA ASP A 271 -4.13 11.47 9.99
C ASP A 271 -4.76 10.88 8.73
N MET A 272 -4.72 9.56 8.54
CA MET A 272 -5.51 8.87 7.52
C MET A 272 -7.00 8.75 7.92
N VAL A 273 -7.30 8.64 9.22
CA VAL A 273 -8.66 8.47 9.77
C VAL A 273 -9.36 9.81 10.04
N ARG A 274 -8.63 10.86 10.45
CA ARG A 274 -9.17 12.16 10.86
C ARG A 274 -9.83 13.03 9.79
N PRO A 275 -9.51 12.95 8.48
CA PRO A 275 -10.26 13.69 7.47
C PRO A 275 -11.73 13.28 7.41
N CYS A 276 -12.08 12.07 7.86
CA CYS A 276 -13.46 11.58 7.82
C CYS A 276 -14.41 12.21 8.86
N VAL A 277 -13.91 12.81 9.95
CA VAL A 277 -14.79 13.27 11.06
C VAL A 277 -14.94 14.78 11.12
N LYS A 278 -13.94 15.56 10.68
CA LYS A 278 -14.02 17.04 10.79
C LYS A 278 -14.79 17.71 9.66
N ASP A 279 -14.85 17.10 8.48
CA ASP A 279 -15.60 17.65 7.34
C ASP A 279 -17.10 17.32 7.41
N ALA A 280 -17.52 16.36 8.24
CA ALA A 280 -18.93 16.03 8.45
C ALA A 280 -19.70 17.09 9.27
N GLN A 281 -19.02 17.98 9.99
CA GLN A 281 -19.66 19.01 10.83
C GLN A 281 -19.68 20.43 10.21
N LYS A 282 -19.14 20.61 8.99
CA LYS A 282 -19.09 21.93 8.32
C LYS A 282 -20.01 22.08 7.11
N VAL A 283 -20.76 21.05 6.71
CA VAL A 283 -21.63 21.08 5.52
C VAL A 283 -23.07 21.50 5.83
N GLU A 284 -23.35 21.95 7.06
CA GLU A 284 -24.67 22.48 7.45
C GLU A 284 -24.66 24.02 7.50
N CYS A 285 -24.46 24.66 6.34
CA CYS A 285 -24.96 26.02 6.03
C CYS A 285 -24.43 26.48 4.67
N ARG A 286 -25.22 26.25 3.62
CA ARG A 286 -25.49 27.17 2.50
C ARG A 286 -26.21 26.38 1.40
N ARG A 287 -27.50 26.12 1.64
CA ARG A 287 -28.48 26.11 0.56
C ARG A 287 -28.87 27.57 0.36
N LEU A 288 -28.53 28.12 -0.80
CA LEU A 288 -29.27 29.07 -1.65
C LEU A 288 -28.41 29.28 -2.90
#